data_AF-A0A7V3PPG1-F1
#
_entry.id   AF-A0A7V3PPG1-F1
#
_cell.length_a   1.000
_cell.length_b   1.000
_cell.length_c   1.000
_cell.angle_alpha   90.00
_cell.angle_beta   90.00
_cell.angle_gamma   90.00
#
_symmetry.space_group_name_H-M   'P 1'
#
loop_
_entity.id
_entity.type
_entity.pdbx_description
1 polymer ?
#
loop_
_entity_poly.entity_id
_entity_poly.type
_entity_poly.pdbx_seq_one_letter_code
_entity_poly.pdbx_strand_id
1 'polypeptide(L)'
;MCFFSAAARSPTQADRKSCFARRRAPRLYFGCTTQHSTQGGKGLVDAQAFIAQQIDEIRRVVGAEKALVALSGGVDSSTVALLGHRAIGEQLDCLFIDDGLMRKNEGAMVQEIFAGLGVQVRILDAA
;
A
#
# COMPACT_ATOMS: atom_id res chain seq x y z
N MET A 1 -21.31 11.67 23.78
CA MET A 1 -20.42 10.49 23.97
C MET A 1 -21.03 9.36 23.17
N CYS A 2 -20.25 8.76 22.27
CA CYS A 2 -20.68 8.28 20.94
C CYS A 2 -21.30 9.41 20.11
N PHE A 3 -20.50 10.14 19.32
CA PHE A 3 -21.04 11.04 18.29
C PHE A 3 -20.11 11.17 17.08
N PHE A 4 -20.67 10.74 15.94
CA PHE A 4 -20.28 10.97 14.55
C PHE A 4 -20.24 12.47 14.19
N SER A 5 -19.48 12.86 13.16
CA SER A 5 -19.99 13.53 11.94
C SER A 5 -18.89 14.31 11.19
N ALA A 6 -18.66 13.98 9.94
CA ALA A 6 -18.27 14.96 8.92
C ALA A 6 -19.05 14.64 7.64
N ALA A 7 -20.15 15.37 7.50
CA ALA A 7 -21.08 15.33 6.38
C ALA A 7 -20.40 15.58 5.03
N ALA A 8 -20.85 14.82 4.03
CA ALA A 8 -20.63 15.10 2.63
C ALA A 8 -21.15 16.49 2.23
N ARG A 9 -20.31 17.28 1.56
CA ARG A 9 -20.74 18.32 0.63
C ARG A 9 -19.95 18.16 -0.66
N SER A 10 -20.67 17.97 -1.76
CA SER A 10 -20.19 17.90 -3.13
C SER A 10 -19.41 19.16 -3.53
N PRO A 11 -18.33 19.05 -4.31
CA PRO A 11 -17.59 20.22 -4.78
C PRO A 11 -18.33 20.90 -5.94
N THR A 12 -18.77 22.15 -5.73
CA THR A 12 -19.19 23.06 -6.80
C THR A 12 -17.96 23.72 -7.43
N GLN A 13 -17.97 23.82 -8.76
CA GLN A 13 -16.84 24.03 -9.68
C GLN A 13 -16.14 25.43 -9.64
N ALA A 14 -16.33 26.23 -8.59
CA ALA A 14 -15.88 27.63 -8.55
C ALA A 14 -14.65 27.92 -7.65
N ASP A 15 -14.26 27.03 -6.72
CA ASP A 15 -13.17 27.29 -5.76
C ASP A 15 -11.80 26.75 -6.19
N ARG A 16 -11.50 26.76 -7.50
CA ARG A 16 -10.24 26.18 -8.02
C ARG A 16 -9.00 27.10 -7.98
N LYS A 17 -9.07 28.34 -7.48
CA LYS A 17 -7.92 29.26 -7.61
C LYS A 17 -7.45 30.06 -6.39
N SER A 18 -8.08 29.99 -5.22
CA SER A 18 -7.67 30.86 -4.08
C SER A 18 -7.37 30.17 -2.74
N CYS A 19 -7.61 28.87 -2.56
CA CYS A 19 -7.34 28.19 -1.29
C CYS A 19 -5.91 27.62 -1.12
N PHE A 20 -4.97 27.92 -2.02
CA PHE A 20 -3.60 27.38 -1.97
C PHE A 20 -2.62 28.21 -1.11
N ALA A 21 -3.11 29.07 -0.23
CA ALA A 21 -2.25 29.83 0.66
C ALA A 21 -2.82 29.86 2.08
N ARG A 22 -2.03 29.32 3.01
CA ARG A 22 -2.14 29.49 4.47
C ARG A 22 -3.12 28.56 5.20
N ARG A 23 -2.72 27.28 5.32
CA ARG A 23 -2.67 26.60 6.63
C ARG A 23 -1.34 25.87 6.74
N ARG A 24 -0.43 26.45 7.52
CA ARG A 24 0.86 25.88 7.92
C ARG A 24 0.59 24.68 8.84
N ALA A 25 0.51 23.49 8.25
CA ALA A 25 1.03 22.29 8.89
C ALA A 25 2.49 22.14 8.44
N PRO A 26 3.41 21.58 9.24
CA PRO A 26 4.74 21.23 8.76
C PRO A 26 4.55 20.15 7.69
N ARG A 27 4.50 20.63 6.44
CA ARG A 27 4.58 19.82 5.24
C ARG A 27 5.99 19.24 5.25
N LEU A 28 6.15 18.11 5.92
CA LEU A 28 7.30 17.23 5.73
C LEU A 28 7.20 16.69 4.30
N TYR A 29 7.54 17.55 3.35
CA TYR A 29 8.31 17.09 2.20
C TYR A 29 9.57 16.51 2.81
N PHE A 30 9.60 15.20 2.99
CA PHE A 30 10.87 14.50 3.16
C PHE A 30 11.64 14.77 1.88
N GLY A 31 12.55 15.74 1.96
CA GLY A 31 13.60 15.89 0.98
C GLY A 31 14.26 14.53 0.83
N CYS A 32 14.47 14.13 -0.41
CA CYS A 32 15.37 13.06 -0.79
C CYS A 32 16.79 13.42 -0.36
N THR A 33 17.06 13.41 0.94
CA THR A 33 18.40 13.43 1.50
C THR A 33 18.73 11.99 1.87
N THR A 34 18.73 11.10 0.88
CA THR A 34 19.54 9.89 0.93
C THR A 34 20.98 10.37 0.90
N GLN A 35 21.57 10.54 2.08
CA GLN A 35 23.02 10.52 2.23
C GLN A 35 23.47 9.08 1.95
N HIS A 36 23.63 8.75 0.68
CA HIS A 36 24.44 7.62 0.27
C HIS A 36 25.71 8.14 -0.37
N SER A 37 26.83 7.78 0.27
CA SER A 37 28.18 7.89 -0.23
C SER A 37 28.29 7.20 -1.59
N THR A 38 28.07 7.93 -2.67
CA THR A 38 28.33 7.45 -4.03
C THR A 38 29.82 7.56 -4.30
N GLN A 39 30.56 6.47 -4.08
CA GLN A 39 31.72 6.20 -4.92
C GLN A 39 31.30 5.26 -6.06
N GLY A 40 31.25 5.81 -7.27
CA GLY A 40 31.60 5.10 -8.50
C GLY A 40 30.49 4.38 -9.26
N GLY A 41 30.01 5.02 -10.32
CA GLY A 41 29.86 4.38 -11.63
C GLY A 41 28.61 3.52 -11.90
N LYS A 42 27.77 4.02 -12.84
CA LYS A 42 26.54 3.43 -13.43
C LYS A 42 25.28 3.54 -12.55
N GLY A 43 24.38 4.44 -12.98
CA GLY A 43 23.04 4.62 -12.39
C GLY A 43 22.16 3.41 -12.64
N LEU A 44 22.33 2.38 -11.82
CA LEU A 44 21.45 1.23 -11.69
C LEU A 44 20.91 1.22 -10.28
N VAL A 45 19.59 1.19 -10.15
CA VAL A 45 18.93 0.87 -8.89
C VAL A 45 19.26 -0.59 -8.56
N ASP A 46 19.97 -0.81 -7.46
CA ASP A 46 20.12 -2.15 -6.89
C ASP A 46 18.78 -2.55 -6.27
N ALA A 47 18.09 -3.47 -6.96
CA ALA A 47 16.77 -3.93 -6.55
C ALA A 47 16.80 -4.62 -5.18
N GLN A 48 17.86 -5.35 -4.85
CA GLN A 48 18.00 -6.01 -3.55
C GLN A 48 18.15 -4.98 -2.43
N ALA A 49 19.03 -3.98 -2.62
CA ALA A 49 19.20 -2.90 -1.66
C ALA A 49 17.90 -2.10 -1.48
N PHE A 50 17.18 -1.83 -2.57
CA PHE A 50 15.89 -1.15 -2.52
C PHE A 50 14.84 -1.96 -1.75
N ILE A 51 14.70 -3.26 -2.02
CA ILE A 51 13.75 -4.13 -1.31
C ILE A 51 14.05 -4.16 0.19
N ALA A 52 15.32 -4.29 0.59
CA ALA A 52 15.71 -4.27 1.99
C ALA A 52 15.34 -2.96 2.68
N GLN A 53 15.65 -1.83 2.05
CA GLN A 53 15.30 -0.50 2.56
C GLN A 53 13.77 -0.33 2.73
N GLN A 54 12.98 -0.80 1.76
CA GLN A 54 11.53 -0.71 1.82
C GLN A 54 10.93 -1.59 2.91
N ILE A 55 11.47 -2.79 3.13
CA ILE A 55 11.04 -3.68 4.23
C ILE A 55 11.23 -2.99 5.59
N ASP A 56 12.39 -2.37 5.80
CA ASP A 56 12.68 -1.67 7.06
C ASP A 56 11.80 -0.42 7.25
N GLU A 57 11.53 0.30 6.15
CA GLU A 57 10.62 1.44 6.17
C GLU A 57 9.19 1.02 6.54
N ILE A 58 8.66 -0.04 5.93
CA ILE A 58 7.33 -0.58 6.23
C ILE A 58 7.24 -1.00 7.71
N ARG A 59 8.24 -1.72 8.22
CA ARG A 59 8.31 -2.12 9.64
C ARG A 59 8.26 -0.92 10.57
N ARG A 60 9.01 0.14 10.25
CA ARG A 60 9.04 1.37 11.06
C ARG A 60 7.70 2.11 11.04
N VAL A 61 7.03 2.16 9.88
CA VAL A 61 5.76 2.88 9.72
C VAL A 61 4.61 2.15 10.41
N VAL A 62 4.52 0.82 10.26
CA VAL A 62 3.43 0.02 10.83
C VAL A 62 3.66 -0.24 12.33
N GLY A 63 4.90 -0.52 12.73
CA GLY A 63 5.24 -0.81 14.12
C GLY A 63 4.46 -2.01 14.67
N ALA A 64 3.67 -1.79 15.71
CA ALA A 64 2.86 -2.83 16.36
C ALA A 64 1.41 -2.91 15.85
N GLU A 65 1.02 -2.02 14.95
CA GLU A 65 -0.35 -1.99 14.41
C GLU A 65 -0.55 -3.08 13.35
N LYS A 66 -1.80 -3.28 12.94
CA LYS A 66 -2.14 -4.15 11.82
C LYS A 66 -2.26 -3.36 10.53
N ALA A 67 -1.95 -3.99 9.41
CA ALA A 67 -2.13 -3.41 8.08
C ALA A 67 -3.08 -4.27 7.24
N LEU A 68 -3.75 -3.62 6.30
CA LEU A 68 -4.70 -4.26 5.38
C LEU A 68 -4.28 -3.95 3.95
N VAL A 69 -4.23 -4.97 3.09
CA VAL A 69 -4.02 -4.80 1.66
C VAL A 69 -5.16 -5.44 0.88
N ALA A 70 -5.71 -4.69 -0.07
CA ALA A 70 -6.67 -5.19 -1.03
C ALA A 70 -5.94 -5.63 -2.31
N LEU A 71 -6.12 -6.89 -2.68
CA LEU A 71 -5.62 -7.53 -3.89
C LEU A 71 -6.69 -7.46 -4.97
N SER A 72 -6.31 -6.98 -6.15
CA SER A 72 -7.16 -6.95 -7.34
C SER A 72 -6.78 -8.00 -8.39
N GLY A 73 -5.75 -8.81 -8.13
CA GLY A 73 -5.18 -9.76 -9.10
C GLY A 73 -4.10 -9.16 -10.01
N GLY A 74 -3.84 -7.85 -9.90
CA GLY A 74 -2.73 -7.19 -10.59
C GLY A 74 -1.36 -7.47 -9.95
N VAL A 75 -0.31 -7.42 -10.78
CA VAL A 75 1.08 -7.66 -10.35
C VAL A 75 1.55 -6.65 -9.29
N ASP A 76 1.12 -5.39 -9.39
CA ASP A 76 1.53 -4.34 -8.45
C ASP A 76 1.01 -4.62 -7.03
N SER A 77 -0.30 -4.83 -6.90
CA SER A 77 -0.93 -5.16 -5.61
C SER A 77 -0.38 -6.46 -5.01
N SER A 78 -0.04 -7.42 -5.88
CA SER A 78 0.56 -8.69 -5.49
C SER A 78 1.97 -8.54 -4.93
N THR A 79 2.77 -7.68 -5.59
CA THR A 79 4.13 -7.36 -5.14
C THR A 79 4.10 -6.63 -3.80
N VAL A 80 3.18 -5.68 -3.63
CA VAL A 80 2.99 -4.97 -2.36
C VAL A 80 2.57 -5.92 -1.24
N ALA A 81 1.63 -6.83 -1.49
CA ALA A 81 1.22 -7.81 -0.49
C ALA A 81 2.38 -8.72 -0.05
N LEU A 82 3.22 -9.17 -0.99
CA LEU A 82 4.38 -10.00 -0.67
C LEU A 82 5.48 -9.23 0.08
N LEU A 83 5.74 -7.98 -0.30
CA LEU A 83 6.68 -7.10 0.41
C LEU A 83 6.18 -6.79 1.83
N GLY A 84 4.89 -6.48 1.97
CA GLY A 84 4.26 -6.27 3.27
C GLY A 84 4.35 -7.52 4.14
N HIS A 85 4.02 -8.70 3.61
CA HIS A 85 4.11 -9.95 4.37
C HIS A 85 5.55 -10.25 4.82
N ARG A 86 6.56 -10.00 3.98
CA ARG A 86 7.97 -10.10 4.39
C ARG A 86 8.37 -9.10 5.49
N ALA A 87 7.72 -7.94 5.51
CA ALA A 87 7.99 -6.90 6.50
C ALA A 87 7.33 -7.21 7.85
N ILE A 88 6.03 -7.50 7.87
CA ILE A 88 5.21 -7.53 9.09
C ILE A 88 4.48 -8.87 9.34
N GLY A 89 4.62 -9.85 8.45
CA GLY A 89 4.09 -11.21 8.62
C GLY A 89 2.59 -11.25 8.94
N GLU A 90 2.25 -11.83 10.09
CA GLU A 90 0.89 -12.03 10.61
C GLU A 90 0.12 -10.73 10.90
N GLN A 91 0.79 -9.57 10.92
CA GLN A 91 0.12 -8.27 11.08
C GLN A 91 -0.54 -7.78 9.78
N LEU A 92 -0.28 -8.43 8.64
CA LEU A 92 -0.86 -8.08 7.34
C LEU A 92 -2.07 -8.95 7.03
N ASP A 93 -3.24 -8.30 6.94
CA ASP A 93 -4.45 -8.91 6.41
C ASP A 93 -4.53 -8.67 4.89
N CYS A 94 -4.59 -9.74 4.09
CA CYS A 94 -4.77 -9.67 2.64
C CYS A 94 -6.21 -10.01 2.26
N LEU A 95 -6.91 -9.06 1.65
CA LEU A 95 -8.27 -9.24 1.14
C LEU A 95 -8.26 -9.27 -0.39
N PHE A 96 -8.97 -10.21 -1.00
CA PHE A 96 -9.23 -10.20 -2.43
C PHE A 96 -10.73 -9.98 -2.64
N ILE A 97 -11.11 -8.94 -3.39
CA ILE A 97 -12.52 -8.61 -3.65
C ILE A 97 -12.86 -9.14 -5.02
N ASP A 98 -13.78 -10.11 -5.08
CA ASP A 98 -14.34 -10.61 -6.33
C ASP A 98 -15.58 -9.78 -6.68
N ASP A 99 -15.47 -8.98 -7.75
CA ASP A 99 -16.54 -8.14 -8.27
C ASP A 99 -17.43 -8.87 -9.29
N GLY A 100 -17.19 -10.16 -9.53
CA GLY A 100 -17.94 -10.98 -10.49
C GLY A 100 -17.57 -10.72 -11.96
N LEU A 101 -16.59 -9.86 -12.24
CA LEU A 101 -16.07 -9.60 -13.60
C LEU A 101 -14.78 -10.38 -13.91
N MET A 102 -14.30 -11.16 -12.94
CA MET A 102 -13.09 -11.98 -13.05
C MET A 102 -13.27 -13.20 -13.96
N ARG A 103 -12.16 -13.73 -14.48
CA ARG A 103 -12.20 -14.95 -15.29
C ARG A 103 -12.56 -16.14 -14.39
N LYS A 104 -13.14 -17.17 -15.00
CA LYS A 104 -13.54 -18.40 -14.28
C LYS A 104 -12.37 -18.94 -13.44
N ASN A 105 -12.59 -19.05 -12.13
CA ASN A 105 -11.65 -19.56 -11.13
C ASN A 105 -10.39 -18.69 -10.87
N GLU A 106 -10.37 -17.42 -11.30
CA GLU A 106 -9.21 -16.54 -11.09
C GLU A 106 -8.97 -16.25 -9.61
N GLY A 107 -10.01 -15.94 -8.83
CA GLY A 107 -9.88 -15.70 -7.38
C GLY A 107 -9.34 -16.90 -6.60
N ALA A 108 -9.76 -18.12 -6.95
CA ALA A 108 -9.26 -19.35 -6.33
C ALA A 108 -7.78 -19.59 -6.66
N MET A 109 -7.38 -19.38 -7.93
CA MET A 109 -5.99 -19.50 -8.35
C MET A 109 -5.09 -18.50 -7.62
N VAL A 110 -5.54 -17.25 -7.47
CA VAL A 110 -4.81 -16.23 -6.71
C VAL A 110 -4.62 -16.71 -5.27
N GLN A 111 -5.68 -17.17 -4.60
CA GLN A 111 -5.57 -17.67 -3.23
C GLN A 111 -4.58 -18.83 -3.09
N GLU A 112 -4.60 -19.81 -4.01
CA GLU A 112 -3.66 -20.94 -4.01
C GLU A 112 -2.20 -20.48 -4.17
N ILE A 113 -1.94 -19.54 -5.08
CA ILE A 113 -0.58 -19.00 -5.31
C ILE A 113 -0.07 -18.31 -4.04
N PHE A 114 -0.88 -17.46 -3.43
CA PHE A 114 -0.49 -16.74 -2.21
C PHE A 114 -0.34 -17.67 -1.01
N ALA A 115 -1.19 -18.70 -0.89
CA ALA A 115 -1.06 -19.72 0.14
C ALA A 115 0.28 -20.49 0.03
N GLY A 116 0.72 -20.81 -1.19
CA GLY A 116 2.04 -21.40 -1.44
C GLY A 116 3.22 -20.50 -1.06
N LEU A 117 2.99 -19.18 -0.96
CA LEU A 117 3.97 -18.19 -0.52
C LEU A 117 3.87 -17.85 0.97
N GLY A 118 2.98 -18.51 1.72
CA GLY A 118 2.76 -18.28 3.16
C GLY A 118 1.84 -17.10 3.48
N VAL A 119 1.19 -16.50 2.47
CA VAL A 119 0.29 -15.36 2.64
C VAL A 119 -1.16 -15.85 2.68
N GLN A 120 -1.86 -15.57 3.77
CA GLN A 120 -3.28 -15.90 3.89
C GLN A 120 -4.13 -14.82 3.22
N VAL A 121 -4.83 -15.18 2.14
CA VAL A 121 -5.73 -14.28 1.41
C VAL A 121 -7.18 -14.66 1.68
N ARG A 122 -7.97 -13.70 2.17
CA ARG A 122 -9.42 -13.84 2.35
C ARG A 122 -10.13 -13.29 1.12
N ILE A 123 -10.91 -14.15 0.46
CA ILE A 123 -11.79 -13.75 -0.65
C ILE A 123 -13.08 -13.18 -0.07
N LEU A 124 -13.46 -12.00 -0.55
CA LEU A 124 -14.74 -11.35 -0.29
C LEU A 124 -15.53 -11.33 -1.59
N ASP A 125 -16.68 -11.98 -1.57
CA ASP A 125 -17.64 -11.96 -2.67
C ASP A 125 -18.45 -10.66 -2.59
N ALA A 126 -18.43 -9.88 -3.67
CA ALA A 126 -19.16 -8.61 -3.81
C ALA A 126 -20.15 -8.62 -4.99
N ALA A 127 -20.41 -9.79 -5.59
CA ALA A 127 -21.34 -9.99 -6.70
C ALA A 127 -22.82 -10.01 -6.29
#